data_AF-A0A3M1C605-F1
#
_entry.id   AF-A0A3M1C605-F1
#
_cell.length_a   1.000
_cell.length_b   1.000
_cell.length_c   1.000
_cell.angle_alpha   90.00
_cell.angle_beta   90.00
_cell.angle_gamma   90.00
#
_symmetry.space_group_name_H-M   'P 1'
#
loop_
_entity.id
_entity.type
_entity.pdbx_description
1 polymer ?
#
loop_
_entity_poly.entity_id
_entity_poly.type
_entity_poly.pdbx_seq_one_letter_code
_entity_poly.pdbx_strand_id
1 'polypeptide(L)'
;MKFLLKKRRGGFSLVELMVVVAIIALLAAIAVPQYQKFQAKAKQSEAKTNLGGLYTAEQAFFTEWNQYFADFRDIGYEVRGNLYYNVGFG
;
A
#
# COMPACT_ATOMS: atom_id res chain seq x y z
N MET A 1 -45.32 -13.82 -46.14
CA MET A 1 -44.42 -12.70 -45.80
C MET A 1 -44.19 -12.68 -44.30
N LYS A 2 -42.93 -12.64 -43.84
CA LYS A 2 -42.53 -12.68 -42.42
C LYS A 2 -42.97 -11.43 -41.65
N PHE A 3 -43.65 -11.59 -40.51
CA PHE A 3 -43.82 -10.54 -39.51
C PHE A 3 -42.48 -10.28 -38.81
N LEU A 4 -41.85 -9.14 -39.09
CA LEU A 4 -40.62 -8.73 -38.43
C LEU A 4 -40.95 -8.17 -37.04
N LEU A 5 -40.85 -9.03 -36.01
CA LEU A 5 -40.90 -8.62 -34.60
C LEU A 5 -39.72 -7.70 -34.28
N LYS A 6 -40.00 -6.41 -34.15
CA LYS A 6 -39.03 -5.39 -33.70
C LYS A 6 -38.65 -5.69 -32.25
N LYS A 7 -37.47 -6.28 -32.03
CA LYS A 7 -36.85 -6.40 -30.69
C LYS A 7 -36.78 -4.99 -30.07
N ARG A 8 -37.51 -4.74 -28.99
CA ARG A 8 -37.34 -3.52 -28.20
C ARG A 8 -35.93 -3.58 -27.58
N ARG A 9 -35.04 -2.70 -28.04
CA ARG A 9 -33.77 -2.46 -27.34
C ARG A 9 -34.11 -1.75 -26.04
N GLY A 10 -34.03 -2.46 -24.92
CA GLY A 10 -34.21 -1.89 -23.58
C GLY A 10 -33.03 -0.99 -23.22
N GLY A 11 -33.31 0.24 -22.82
CA GLY A 11 -32.33 1.15 -22.21
C GLY A 11 -32.37 1.03 -20.68
N PHE A 12 -31.29 1.45 -20.02
CA PHE A 12 -31.19 1.49 -18.56
C PHE A 12 -32.04 2.63 -18.00
N SER A 13 -32.69 2.41 -16.85
CA SER A 13 -33.45 3.45 -16.15
C SER A 13 -32.52 4.36 -15.34
N LEU A 14 -32.87 5.65 -15.25
CA LEU A 14 -32.20 6.58 -14.33
C LEU A 14 -32.31 6.10 -12.88
N VAL A 15 -33.44 5.49 -12.51
CA VAL A 15 -33.66 4.97 -11.16
C VAL A 15 -32.72 3.80 -10.86
N GLU A 16 -32.50 2.91 -11.83
CA GLU A 16 -31.55 1.80 -11.68
C GLU A 16 -30.12 2.34 -11.46
N LEU A 17 -29.74 3.39 -12.19
CA LEU A 17 -28.42 4.00 -12.03
C LEU A 17 -28.26 4.68 -10.67
N MET A 18 -29.29 5.38 -10.19
CA MET A 18 -29.27 6.06 -8.88
C MET A 18 -29.06 5.07 -7.73
N VAL A 19 -29.75 3.93 -7.75
CA VAL A 19 -29.56 2.89 -6.72
C VAL A 19 -28.15 2.31 -6.76
N VAL A 20 -27.60 2.06 -7.95
CA VAL A 20 -26.23 1.56 -8.10
C VAL A 20 -25.20 2.55 -7.53
N VAL A 21 -25.32 3.84 -7.86
CA VAL A 21 -24.41 4.87 -7.33
C VAL A 21 -24.54 5.01 -5.81
N ALA A 22 -25.76 4.91 -5.26
CA ALA A 22 -25.97 4.94 -3.82
C ALA A 22 -25.27 3.78 -3.10
N ILE A 23 -25.33 2.56 -3.66
CA ILE A 23 -24.64 1.38 -3.11
C ILE A 23 -23.12 1.55 -3.21
N ILE A 24 -22.60 2.02 -4.34
CA ILE A 24 -21.16 2.26 -4.53
C ILE A 24 -20.65 3.32 -3.54
N ALA A 25 -21.39 4.40 -3.31
CA ALA A 25 -21.03 5.45 -2.36
C ALA A 25 -20.94 4.91 -0.92
N LEU A 26 -21.91 4.07 -0.51
CA LEU A 26 -21.90 3.41 0.80
C LEU A 26 -20.68 2.48 0.97
N LEU A 27 -20.39 1.65 -0.04
CA LEU A 27 -19.24 0.75 -0.01
C LEU A 27 -17.91 1.53 0.01
N ALA A 28 -17.80 2.58 -0.81
CA ALA A 28 -16.60 3.42 -0.87
C ALA A 28 -16.32 4.14 0.46
N ALA A 29 -17.36 4.61 1.15
CA ALA A 29 -17.21 5.27 2.46
C ALA A 29 -16.54 4.37 3.51
N ILE A 30 -16.78 3.05 3.44
CA ILE A 30 -16.17 2.07 4.36
C ILE A 30 -14.82 1.59 3.81
N ALA A 31 -14.74 1.31 2.51
CA ALA A 31 -13.58 0.71 1.87
C ALA A 31 -12.35 1.63 1.86
N VAL A 32 -12.53 2.93 1.61
CA VAL A 32 -11.42 3.89 1.54
C VAL A 32 -10.63 4.00 2.86
N PRO A 33 -11.24 4.29 4.02
CA PRO A 33 -10.48 4.36 5.28
C PRO A 33 -9.91 3.00 5.69
N GLN A 34 -10.59 1.89 5.38
CA GLN A 34 -10.08 0.55 5.64
C GLN A 34 -8.82 0.26 4.81
N TYR A 35 -8.83 0.63 3.52
CA TYR A 35 -7.68 0.47 2.62
C TYR A 35 -6.49 1.33 3.08
N GLN A 36 -6.73 2.57 3.51
CA GLN A 36 -5.69 3.44 4.08
C GLN A 36 -5.05 2.81 5.33
N LYS A 37 -5.86 2.25 6.24
CA LYS A 37 -5.36 1.52 7.42
C LYS A 37 -4.54 0.29 7.03
N PHE A 38 -4.96 -0.44 6.01
CA PHE A 38 -4.21 -1.60 5.50
C PHE A 38 -2.85 -1.19 4.94
N GLN A 39 -2.80 -0.14 4.12
CA GLN A 39 -1.52 0.41 3.64
C GLN A 39 -0.61 0.86 4.79
N ALA A 40 -1.15 1.56 5.79
CA ALA A 40 -0.38 2.00 6.95
C ALA A 40 0.22 0.81 7.72
N LYS A 41 -0.56 -0.26 7.93
CA LYS A 41 -0.07 -1.51 8.55
C LYS A 41 1.01 -2.19 7.73
N ALA A 42 0.86 -2.24 6.40
CA ALA A 42 1.88 -2.79 5.51
C ALA A 42 3.20 -2.02 5.64
N LYS A 43 3.14 -0.68 5.58
CA LYS A 43 4.31 0.20 5.78
C LYS A 43 4.95 0.02 7.16
N GLN A 44 4.15 -0.13 8.22
CA GLN A 44 4.67 -0.40 9.57
C GLN A 44 5.38 -1.76 9.66
N SER A 45 4.84 -2.79 9.01
CA SER A 45 5.47 -4.11 8.96
C SER A 45 6.81 -4.06 8.23
N GLU A 46 6.85 -3.37 7.08
CA GLU A 46 8.07 -3.16 6.29
C GLU A 46 9.13 -2.41 7.13
N ALA A 47 8.75 -1.31 7.79
CA ALA A 47 9.63 -0.56 8.67
C ALA A 47 10.17 -1.44 9.82
N LYS A 48 9.33 -2.27 10.44
CA LYS A 48 9.76 -3.18 11.52
C LYS A 48 10.79 -4.19 11.02
N THR A 49 10.58 -4.79 9.85
CA THR A 49 11.54 -5.71 9.24
C THR A 49 12.85 -5.01 8.91
N ASN A 50 12.78 -3.80 8.35
CA ASN A 50 13.97 -3.05 7.98
C ASN A 50 14.79 -2.63 9.21
N LEU A 51 14.15 -2.13 10.27
CA LEU A 51 14.80 -1.79 11.54
C LEU A 51 15.45 -3.00 12.22
N GLY A 52 14.81 -4.18 12.18
CA GLY A 52 15.39 -5.41 12.72
C GLY A 52 16.65 -5.87 11.96
N GLY A 53 16.65 -5.71 10.64
CA GLY A 53 17.82 -5.97 9.81
C GLY A 53 18.96 -4.98 10.10
N LEU A 54 18.65 -3.69 10.20
CA LEU A 54 19.60 -2.64 10.57
C LEU A 54 20.25 -2.90 11.92
N TYR A 55 19.45 -3.20 12.96
CA TYR A 55 19.97 -3.53 14.28
C TYR A 55 20.96 -4.70 14.26
N THR A 56 20.65 -5.73 13.48
CA THR A 56 21.53 -6.91 13.36
C THR A 56 22.84 -6.56 12.65
N ALA A 57 22.76 -5.79 11.56
CA ALA A 57 23.93 -5.34 10.80
C ALA A 57 24.82 -4.40 11.63
N GLU A 58 24.22 -3.48 12.38
CA GLU A 58 24.92 -2.58 13.31
C GLU A 58 25.61 -3.35 14.43
N GLN A 59 24.95 -4.32 15.04
CA GLN A 59 25.55 -5.13 16.11
C GLN A 59 26.77 -5.92 15.61
N ALA A 60 26.72 -6.44 14.38
CA ALA A 60 27.86 -7.10 13.75
C ALA A 60 29.01 -6.12 13.52
N PHE A 61 28.71 -4.94 12.97
CA PHE A 61 29.69 -3.89 12.72
C PHE A 61 30.37 -3.39 14.01
N PHE A 62 29.59 -3.15 15.07
CA PHE A 62 30.12 -2.73 16.37
C PHE A 62 31.03 -3.80 16.98
N THR A 63 30.70 -5.08 16.82
CA THR A 63 31.53 -6.18 17.32
C THR A 63 32.90 -6.23 16.64
N GLU A 64 32.97 -5.85 15.36
CA GLU A 64 34.21 -5.90 14.57
C GLU A 64 35.04 -4.60 14.68
N TRP A 65 34.39 -3.44 14.71
CA TRP A 65 35.06 -2.12 14.61
C TRP A 65 35.02 -1.31 15.92
N ASN A 66 34.28 -1.78 16.94
CA ASN A 66 34.04 -1.07 18.21
C ASN A 66 33.48 0.37 18.02
N GLN A 67 32.73 0.56 16.93
CA GLN A 67 32.16 1.83 16.51
C GLN A 67 30.76 1.57 15.93
N TYR A 68 29.87 2.56 16.08
CA TYR A 68 28.58 2.54 15.39
C TYR A 68 28.74 3.09 13.97
N PHE A 69 27.82 2.74 13.09
CA PHE A 69 27.91 3.10 11.68
C PHE A 69 27.59 4.58 11.44
N ALA A 70 28.27 5.19 10.47
CA ALA A 70 28.00 6.55 10.03
C ALA A 70 27.05 6.56 8.81
N ASP A 71 27.20 5.60 7.90
CA ASP A 71 26.33 5.40 6.73
C ASP A 71 25.85 3.94 6.66
N PHE A 72 24.65 3.71 6.12
CA PHE A 72 24.15 2.35 5.86
C PHE A 72 25.03 1.56 4.88
N ARG A 73 25.79 2.26 4.03
CA ARG A 73 26.80 1.66 3.17
C ARG A 73 27.91 0.95 3.95
N ASP A 74 28.25 1.45 5.13
CA ASP A 74 29.34 0.92 5.96
C ASP A 74 28.99 -0.45 6.56
N ILE A 75 27.69 -0.70 6.77
CA ILE A 75 27.17 -1.96 7.32
C ILE A 75 26.62 -2.90 6.26
N GLY A 76 26.74 -2.55 4.97
CA GLY A 76 26.27 -3.37 3.85
C GLY A 76 24.77 -3.64 3.85
N TYR A 77 23.97 -2.77 4.49
CA TYR A 77 22.53 -2.96 4.62
C TYR A 77 21.76 -2.14 3.57
N GLU A 78 20.98 -2.81 2.75
CA GLU A 78 20.04 -2.17 1.81
C GLU A 78 18.61 -2.23 2.34
N VAL A 79 17.98 -1.07 2.47
CA VAL A 79 16.56 -0.98 2.85
C VAL A 79 15.71 -1.59 1.75
N ARG A 80 14.89 -2.59 2.11
CA ARG A 80 13.94 -3.18 1.17
C ARG A 80 12.71 -2.27 1.04
N GLY A 81 12.47 -1.78 -0.18
CA GLY A 81 11.30 -0.97 -0.54
C GLY A 81 11.66 0.47 -0.94
N ASN A 82 10.63 1.33 -1.04
CA ASN A 82 10.85 2.75 -1.37
C ASN A 82 11.15 3.54 -0.09
N LEU A 83 12.31 4.20 -0.07
CA LEU A 83 12.69 5.15 0.98
C LEU A 83 11.84 6.42 0.85
N TYR A 84 10.74 6.48 1.60
CA TYR A 84 9.90 7.69 1.69
C TYR A 84 10.46 8.73 2.67
N TYR A 85 11.37 8.32 3.55
CA TYR A 85 12.01 9.17 4.56
C TYR A 85 13.51 8.94 4.54
N ASN A 86 14.27 10.00 4.79
CA ASN A 86 15.69 9.86 5.04
C ASN A 86 15.88 9.10 6.34
N VAL A 87 16.58 7.98 6.28
CA VAL A 87 16.95 7.16 7.43
C VAL A 87 18.47 7.19 7.47
N GLY A 88 19.02 7.52 8.63
CA GLY A 88 20.43 7.83 8.81
C GLY A 88 20.63 9.15 9.53
N PHE A 89 21.80 9.30 10.15
CA PHE A 89 22.28 10.60 10.60
C PHE A 89 22.95 11.22 9.37
N GLY A 90 22.34 12.25 8.79
CA GLY A 90 22.95 12.98 7.68
C GLY A 90 24.32 13.54 8.05
#